data_AF-A0A7J4M906-F1
#
_entry.id   AF-A0A7J4M906-F1
#
_cell.length_a   1.000
_cell.length_b   1.000
_cell.length_c   1.000
_cell.angle_alpha   90.00
_cell.angle_beta   90.00
_cell.angle_gamma   90.00
#
_symmetry.space_group_name_H-M   'P 1'
#
loop_
_entity.id
_entity.type
_entity.pdbx_description
1 polymer ?
#
loop_
_entity_poly.entity_id
_entity_poly.type
_entity_poly.pdbx_seq_one_letter_code
_entity_poly.pdbx_strand_id
1 'polypeptide(L)' 'VYGKDELQGITCESPAKSQYSLTYLVPLGKVFGSIESVTIAFGENFPLAMDFTFSDGSGSVKYFLAPRVEQEGY' A
#
# COMPACT_ATOMS: atom_id res chain seq x y z
N VAL A 1 9.62 -16.23 -5.10
CA VAL A 1 10.42 -16.30 -3.85
C VAL A 1 10.84 -14.86 -3.59
N TYR A 2 10.26 -14.20 -2.59
CA TYR A 2 10.62 -12.81 -2.31
C TYR A 2 12.02 -12.79 -1.68
N GLY A 3 12.92 -12.02 -2.30
CA GLY A 3 14.32 -11.92 -1.88
C GLY A 3 14.46 -11.06 -0.63
N LYS A 4 15.46 -11.35 0.20
CA LYS A 4 15.76 -10.55 1.40
C LYS A 4 16.07 -9.07 1.08
N ASP A 5 16.37 -8.80 -0.20
CA ASP A 5 16.76 -7.49 -0.73
C ASP A 5 15.57 -6.68 -1.30
N GLU A 6 14.35 -7.22 -1.30
CA GLU A 6 13.17 -6.54 -1.84
C GLU A 6 12.47 -5.62 -0.83
N LEU A 7 12.77 -5.76 0.47
CA LEU A 7 12.21 -4.91 1.52
C LEU A 7 13.23 -3.83 1.90
N GLN A 8 12.91 -2.57 1.60
CA GLN A 8 13.75 -1.42 1.95
C GLN A 8 13.64 -1.04 3.43
N GLY A 9 12.47 -1.22 4.04
CA GLY A 9 12.23 -0.92 5.45
C GLY A 9 10.82 -1.26 5.88
N ILE A 10 10.66 -1.54 7.17
CA ILE A 10 9.37 -1.74 7.82
C ILE A 10 9.42 -1.14 9.21
N THR A 11 8.40 -0.36 9.55
CA THR A 11 8.22 0.23 10.88
C THR A 11 6.81 -0.12 11.35
N CYS A 12 6.70 -0.70 12.54
CA CYS A 12 5.42 -1.08 13.13
C CYS A 12 5.36 -0.57 14.58
N GLU A 13 4.51 0.41 14.85
CA GLU A 13 4.31 0.95 16.21
C GLU A 13 3.35 0.07 17.03
N SER A 14 2.37 -0.52 16.37
CA SER A 14 1.37 -1.42 16.96
C SER A 14 0.89 -2.45 15.93
N PRO A 15 0.28 -3.57 16.38
CA PRO A 15 -0.45 -4.46 15.48
C PRO A 15 -1.58 -3.70 14.78
N ALA A 16 -1.77 -3.96 13.49
CA ALA A 16 -2.86 -3.38 12.70
C ALA A 16 -3.48 -4.42 11.77
N LYS A 17 -4.81 -4.36 11.62
CA LYS A 17 -5.58 -5.22 10.70
C LYS A 17 -6.58 -4.38 9.91
N SER A 18 -6.48 -4.45 8.58
CA SER A 18 -7.41 -3.79 7.64
C SER A 18 -7.59 -4.63 6.38
N GLN A 19 -8.78 -4.57 5.78
CA GLN A 19 -9.08 -5.24 4.52
C GLN A 19 -9.28 -4.23 3.40
N TYR A 20 -8.79 -4.52 2.19
CA TYR A 20 -8.88 -3.63 1.04
C TYR A 20 -9.35 -4.38 -0.21
N SER A 21 -10.05 -3.70 -1.11
CA SER A 21 -10.59 -4.35 -2.31
C SER A 21 -9.50 -4.62 -3.36
N LEU A 22 -9.35 -5.88 -3.75
CA LEU A 22 -8.42 -6.29 -4.81
C LEU A 22 -8.72 -5.64 -6.16
N THR A 23 -9.97 -5.24 -6.41
CA THR A 23 -10.36 -4.48 -7.61
C THR A 23 -9.51 -3.23 -7.82
N TYR A 24 -9.06 -2.58 -6.74
CA TYR A 24 -8.20 -1.39 -6.81
C TYR A 24 -6.71 -1.75 -6.69
N LEU A 25 -6.36 -2.76 -5.91
CA LEU A 25 -4.95 -3.15 -5.70
C LEU A 25 -4.33 -3.87 -6.92
N VAL A 26 -5.10 -4.69 -7.64
CA VAL A 26 -4.59 -5.46 -8.79
C VAL A 26 -4.10 -4.55 -9.93
N PRO A 27 -4.84 -3.51 -10.36
CA PRO A 27 -4.35 -2.55 -11.34
C PRO A 27 -3.10 -1.79 -10.87
N LEU A 28 -3.03 -1.41 -9.59
CA LEU A 28 -1.88 -0.70 -9.03
C LEU A 28 -0.61 -1.54 -9.05
N GLY A 29 -0.71 -2.84 -8.78
CA GLY A 29 0.43 -3.77 -8.90
C GLY A 29 1.07 -3.76 -10.29
N LYS A 30 0.29 -3.51 -11.35
CA LYS A 30 0.84 -3.38 -12.72
C LYS A 30 1.62 -2.08 -12.91
N VAL A 31 1.18 -0.99 -12.27
CA VAL A 31 1.87 0.30 -12.30
C VAL A 31 3.19 0.22 -11.53
N PHE A 32 3.21 -0.48 -10.40
CA PHE A 32 4.40 -0.67 -9.58
C PHE A 32 5.53 -1.43 -10.29
N GLY A 33 5.25 -2.18 -11.34
CA GLY A 33 6.29 -2.90 -12.09
C GLY A 33 7.36 -2.00 -12.74
N SER A 34 7.08 -0.71 -12.94
CA SER A 34 8.05 0.27 -13.46
C SER A 34 8.57 1.25 -12.39
N ILE A 35 8.25 1.03 -11.12
CA ILE A 35 8.59 1.92 -10.00
C ILE A 35 9.67 1.25 -9.16
N GLU A 36 10.66 2.05 -8.74
CA GLU A 36 11.78 1.56 -7.92
C GLU A 36 11.34 1.22 -6.49
N SER A 37 10.53 2.08 -5.88
CA SER A 37 10.06 1.90 -4.51
C SER A 37 8.64 2.44 -4.30
N VAL A 38 7.88 1.73 -3.47
CA VAL A 38 6.56 2.18 -3.00
C VAL A 38 6.55 2.13 -1.49
N THR A 39 6.18 3.24 -0.87
CA THR A 39 5.93 3.31 0.57
C THR A 39 4.46 3.02 0.82
N ILE A 40 4.18 2.02 1.65
CA ILE A 40 2.83 1.60 2.01
C ILE A 40 2.62 1.86 3.50
N ALA A 41 1.60 2.64 3.84
CA ALA A 41 1.18 2.87 5.22
C ALA A 41 -0.28 2.45 5.41
N PHE A 42 -0.52 1.66 6.44
CA PHE A 42 -1.86 1.21 6.83
C PHE A 42 -2.01 1.18 8.33
N GLY A 43 -3.25 1.29 8.79
CA GLY A 43 -3.62 1.22 10.20
C GLY A 43 -5.08 0.79 10.33
N GLU A 44 -5.49 0.46 11.56
CA GLU A 44 -6.91 0.22 11.85
C GLU A 44 -7.70 1.50 11.68
N ASN A 45 -8.82 1.46 10.95
CA ASN A 45 -9.68 2.62 10.67
C ASN A 45 -9.01 3.76 9.88
N PHE A 46 -7.86 3.53 9.26
CA PHE A 46 -7.20 4.48 8.36
C PHE A 46 -7.22 3.99 6.91
N PRO A 47 -7.32 4.92 5.93
CA PRO A 47 -7.10 4.56 4.53
C PRO A 47 -5.67 4.00 4.36
N LEU A 48 -5.54 3.01 3.49
CA LEU A 48 -4.23 2.62 2.96
C LEU A 48 -3.67 3.81 2.18
N ALA A 49 -2.50 4.28 2.56
CA ALA A 49 -1.74 5.27 1.82
C ALA A 49 -0.61 4.57 1.04
N MET A 50 -0.47 4.91 -0.23
CA MET A 50 0.61 4.44 -1.09
C MET A 50 1.30 5.64 -1.73
N ASP A 51 2.57 5.80 -1.42
CA ASP A 51 3.42 6.90 -1.89
C ASP A 51 4.53 6.35 -2.79
N PHE A 52 4.65 6.88 -4.00
CA PHE A 52 5.70 6.50 -4.94
C PHE A 52 6.04 7.65 -5.87
N THR A 53 7.25 7.59 -6.43
CA THR A 53 7.71 8.50 -7.47
C THR A 53 7.84 7.78 -8.80
N PHE A 54 7.82 8.55 -9.88
CA PHE A 54 8.06 8.04 -11.22
C PHE A 54 8.94 9.04 -12.00
N SER A 55 9.54 8.57 -13.10
CA SER A 55 10.44 9.36 -13.94
C SER A 55 11.60 9.99 -13.15
N ASP A 56 12.36 9.17 -12.42
CA ASP A 56 13.52 9.58 -11.61
C ASP A 56 13.23 10.73 -10.63
N GLY A 57 12.02 10.72 -10.04
CA GLY A 57 11.58 11.74 -9.09
C GLY A 57 10.91 12.98 -9.70
N SER A 58 10.68 13.00 -11.02
CA SER A 58 10.01 14.12 -11.69
C SER A 58 8.52 14.22 -11.36
N GLY A 59 7.92 13.16 -10.82
CA GLY A 59 6.53 13.16 -10.36
C GLY A 59 6.34 12.29 -9.12
N SER A 60 5.44 12.71 -8.24
CA SER A 60 5.03 11.97 -7.05
C SER A 60 3.54 11.71 -7.06
N VAL A 61 3.16 10.52 -6.59
CA VAL A 61 1.77 10.10 -6.44
C VAL A 61 1.53 9.69 -4.99
N LYS A 62 0.43 10.18 -4.43
CA LYS A 62 -0.13 9.72 -3.16
C LYS A 62 -1.52 9.17 -3.42
N TYR A 63 -1.68 7.87 -3.28
CA TYR A 63 -2.95 7.17 -3.50
C TYR A 63 -3.54 6.73 -2.16
N PHE A 64 -4.84 6.99 -1.97
CA PHE A 64 -5.58 6.56 -0.78
C PHE A 64 -6.65 5.55 -1.14
N LEU A 65 -6.70 4.45 -0.39
CA LEU A 65 -7.74 3.43 -0.51
C LEU A 65 -8.43 3.22 0.83
N ALA A 66 -9.74 3.47 0.87
CA ALA A 66 -10.54 3.23 2.07
C ALA A 66 -10.53 1.73 2.44
N PRO A 67 -10.42 1.39 3.74
CA PRO A 67 -10.58 0.03 4.19
C PRO A 67 -12.03 -0.42 4.02
N ARG A 68 -12.24 -1.72 3.83
CA ARG A 68 -13.56 -2.33 3.97
C ARG A 68 -13.89 -2.42 5.46
N VAL A 69 -15.08 -1.97 5.81
CA VAL A 69 -15.64 -2.15 7.15
C VAL A 69 -16.16 -3.58 7.24
N GLU A 70 -15.65 -4.37 8.17
CA GLU A 70 -16.34 -5.59 8.59
C GLU A 70 -17.65 -5.12 9.25
N GLN A 71 -18.82 -5.41 8.67
CA GLN A 71 -20.04 -5.42 9.49
C GLN A 71 -19.84 -6.60 10.44
N GLU A 72 -19.58 -6.32 11.72
CA GLU A 72 -19.75 -7.35 12.76
C GLU A 72 -21.18 -7.89 12.57
N GLY A 73 -21.27 -9.14 12.14
CA GLY A 73 -22.55 -9.78 11.84
C GLY A 73 -23.46 -9.72 13.06
N TYR A 74 -24.70 -9.29 12.83
CA TYR A 74 -25.79 -9.33 13.80
C TYR A 74 -26.03 -10.73 14.37
#